data_AF-M2YIQ1-F1
#
_entry.id   AF-M2YIQ1-F1
#
_cell.length_a   1.000
_cell.length_b   1.000
_cell.length_c   1.000
_cell.angle_alpha   90.00
_cell.angle_beta   90.00
_cell.angle_gamma   90.00
#
_symmetry.space_group_name_H-M   'P 1'
#
loop_
_entity.id
_entity.type
_entity.pdbx_description
1 polymer ?
#
loop_
_entity_poly.entity_id
_entity_poly.type
_entity_poly.pdbx_seq_one_letter_code
_entity_poly.pdbx_strand_id
1 'polypeptide(L)'
;MASTNGKATSTEGRKLKILMLHGYTQSGRLFEIKTKALKKSLEKQFPAAPRPGHLKQYPGGIDLLYPTAPMKLSYTDIPGHDIDGPSEDLEAYGWWKRRGDGEPFTYEGMEVGLEAIAKVLKEEGPFDGTLGFSQGGAAAGMVAALLEDGRRESFEKLQAKGGMRYPDQFTNDTGYIKETIHPPLKFAVSYSGFGASTHELYHGFYEPKIQTPMLHFIGTLDTVVSEERSLNLVKACFDAEGKVGGVPRVVYHPGGHFLPSSGKQYVAALVAFIREVLGDATDDSVPRTGVATPKKEERVEDMDVPF
;
A
#
# COMPACT_ATOMS: atom_id res chain seq x y z
N MET A 1 4.58 -11.37 -47.66
CA MET A 1 5.13 -10.72 -46.47
C MET A 1 4.05 -9.82 -45.89
N ALA A 2 3.32 -10.29 -44.88
CA ALA A 2 2.31 -9.49 -44.21
C ALA A 2 2.93 -8.93 -42.93
N SER A 3 3.17 -7.62 -42.92
CA SER A 3 3.67 -6.87 -41.76
C SER A 3 2.57 -6.82 -40.70
N THR A 4 2.82 -7.45 -39.55
CA THR A 4 1.97 -7.33 -38.36
C THR A 4 2.15 -5.94 -37.75
N ASN A 5 1.24 -5.02 -38.05
CA ASN A 5 1.12 -3.76 -37.32
C ASN A 5 0.67 -4.07 -35.89
N GLY A 6 1.60 -3.96 -34.93
CA GLY A 6 1.26 -3.87 -33.52
C GLY A 6 0.40 -2.63 -33.29
N LYS A 7 -0.84 -2.82 -32.80
CA LYS A 7 -1.67 -1.73 -32.31
C LYS A 7 -0.96 -1.10 -31.10
N ALA A 8 -0.33 0.04 -31.30
CA ALA A 8 0.00 0.95 -30.20
C ALA A 8 -1.33 1.32 -29.53
N THR A 9 -1.52 0.93 -28.27
CA THR A 9 -2.64 1.40 -27.46
C THR A 9 -2.54 2.92 -27.36
N SER A 10 -3.59 3.64 -27.75
CA SER A 10 -3.60 5.10 -27.62
C SER A 10 -3.45 5.46 -26.15
N THR A 11 -2.36 6.14 -25.80
CA THR A 11 -2.09 6.62 -24.44
C THR A 11 -2.97 7.82 -24.07
N GLU A 12 -3.81 8.29 -24.99
CA GLU A 12 -4.75 9.39 -24.77
C GLU A 12 -5.68 9.07 -23.59
N GLY A 13 -5.62 9.89 -22.55
CA GLY A 13 -6.48 9.77 -21.38
C GLY A 13 -6.11 8.67 -20.37
N ARG A 14 -5.01 7.94 -20.55
CA ARG A 14 -4.56 6.93 -19.56
C ARG A 14 -4.34 7.59 -18.19
N LYS A 15 -4.93 7.01 -17.14
CA LYS A 15 -4.79 7.47 -15.74
C LYS A 15 -3.87 6.55 -14.93
N LEU A 16 -3.18 7.11 -13.95
CA LEU A 16 -2.49 6.36 -12.90
C LEU A 16 -3.55 5.80 -11.95
N LYS A 17 -3.82 4.49 -12.02
CA LYS A 17 -4.88 3.87 -11.20
C LYS A 17 -4.30 3.28 -9.92
N ILE A 18 -4.85 3.67 -8.77
CA ILE A 18 -4.46 3.12 -7.45
C ILE A 18 -5.66 2.46 -6.78
N LEU A 19 -5.48 1.21 -6.35
CA LEU A 19 -6.46 0.46 -5.58
C LEU A 19 -6.33 0.78 -4.09
N MET A 20 -7.39 1.35 -3.50
CA MET A 20 -7.41 1.87 -2.12
C MET A 20 -8.10 0.88 -1.16
N LEU A 21 -7.35 0.18 -0.33
CA LEU A 21 -7.84 -0.87 0.57
C LEU A 21 -8.03 -0.36 2.01
N HIS A 22 -9.27 -0.37 2.51
CA HIS A 22 -9.59 0.17 3.84
C HIS A 22 -9.18 -0.77 4.99
N GLY A 23 -9.14 -0.23 6.21
CA GLY A 23 -8.87 -1.01 7.43
C GLY A 23 -10.09 -1.76 7.96
N TYR A 24 -9.88 -2.63 8.95
CA TYR A 24 -10.96 -3.34 9.64
C TYR A 24 -11.97 -2.35 10.24
N THR A 25 -13.25 -2.74 10.30
CA THR A 25 -14.39 -1.92 10.72
C THR A 25 -14.62 -0.64 9.89
N GLN A 26 -14.19 -0.64 8.63
CA GLN A 26 -14.44 0.47 7.69
C GLN A 26 -15.16 -0.04 6.45
N SER A 27 -15.49 0.86 5.53
CA SER A 27 -15.98 0.57 4.19
C SER A 27 -15.19 1.39 3.18
N GLY A 28 -15.29 1.06 1.89
CA GLY A 28 -14.67 1.83 0.82
C GLY A 28 -15.11 3.30 0.84
N ARG A 29 -16.41 3.53 1.05
CA ARG A 29 -16.97 4.89 1.16
C ARG A 29 -16.42 5.66 2.36
N LEU A 30 -16.37 5.04 3.54
CA LEU A 30 -15.81 5.69 4.72
C LEU A 30 -14.32 5.99 4.54
N PHE A 31 -13.58 5.08 3.91
CA PHE A 31 -12.16 5.28 3.63
C PHE A 31 -11.94 6.44 2.65
N GLU A 32 -12.72 6.54 1.57
CA GLU A 32 -12.69 7.67 0.65
C GLU A 32 -12.93 9.01 1.36
N ILE A 33 -13.91 9.06 2.29
CA ILE A 33 -14.19 10.26 3.08
C ILE A 33 -12.98 10.61 3.97
N LYS A 34 -12.40 9.63 4.68
CA LYS A 34 -11.24 9.82 5.57
C LYS A 34 -9.97 10.24 4.80
N THR A 35 -9.81 9.78 3.57
CA THR A 35 -8.65 10.11 2.72
C THR A 35 -8.92 11.26 1.75
N LYS A 36 -10.04 11.98 1.86
CA LYS A 36 -10.40 13.09 0.95
C LYS A 36 -9.30 14.14 0.79
N ALA A 37 -8.61 14.49 1.86
CA ALA A 37 -7.49 15.45 1.82
C ALA A 37 -6.28 14.90 1.05
N LEU A 38 -6.00 13.60 1.23
CA LEU A 38 -4.96 12.90 0.47
C LEU A 38 -5.34 12.83 -1.01
N LYS A 39 -6.57 12.41 -1.34
CA LYS A 39 -7.09 12.34 -2.71
C LYS A 39 -6.89 13.67 -3.45
N LYS A 40 -7.34 14.79 -2.86
CA LYS A 40 -7.13 16.13 -3.44
C LYS A 40 -5.65 16.49 -3.63
N SER A 41 -4.81 16.09 -2.67
CA SER A 41 -3.37 16.35 -2.76
C SER A 41 -2.74 15.55 -3.89
N LEU A 42 -3.09 14.27 -4.05
CA LEU A 42 -2.62 13.42 -5.15
C LEU A 42 -3.14 13.92 -6.50
N GLU A 43 -4.41 14.32 -6.62
CA GLU A 43 -4.97 14.91 -7.86
C GLU A 43 -4.25 16.20 -8.28
N LYS A 44 -3.78 16.99 -7.30
CA LYS A 44 -2.95 18.18 -7.54
C LYS A 44 -1.53 17.80 -7.97
N GLN A 45 -0.95 16.76 -7.36
CA GLN A 45 0.42 16.34 -7.60
C GLN A 45 0.58 15.47 -8.85
N PHE A 46 -0.48 14.80 -9.30
CA PHE A 46 -0.53 13.98 -10.52
C PHE A 46 -1.66 14.48 -11.43
N PRO A 47 -1.56 15.74 -11.92
CA PRO A 47 -2.64 16.35 -12.68
C PRO A 47 -2.73 15.73 -14.09
N ALA A 48 -3.91 15.84 -14.71
CA ALA A 48 -4.08 15.53 -16.12
C ALA A 48 -3.35 16.55 -17.02
N ALA A 49 -2.85 16.09 -18.16
CA ALA A 49 -2.27 16.91 -19.20
C ALA A 49 -3.26 17.98 -19.70
N PRO A 50 -2.80 19.16 -20.14
CA PRO A 50 -1.39 19.58 -20.24
C PRO A 50 -0.85 20.25 -18.97
N ARG A 51 -1.49 20.10 -17.80
CA ARG A 51 -1.06 20.82 -16.59
C ARG A 51 0.40 20.51 -16.21
N PRO A 52 1.19 21.50 -15.76
CA PRO A 52 2.56 21.26 -15.31
C PRO A 52 2.62 20.19 -14.21
N GLY A 53 3.61 19.32 -14.29
CA GLY A 53 3.81 18.20 -13.35
C GLY A 53 3.00 16.93 -13.65
N HIS A 54 2.21 16.90 -14.73
CA HIS A 54 1.58 15.65 -15.20
C HIS A 54 2.64 14.61 -15.57
N LEU A 55 2.30 13.33 -15.36
CA LEU A 55 3.15 12.23 -15.80
C LEU A 55 2.90 11.95 -17.27
N LYS A 56 3.96 11.93 -18.10
CA LYS A 56 3.83 11.66 -19.54
C LYS A 56 3.16 10.30 -19.84
N GLN A 57 3.41 9.32 -18.99
CA GLN A 57 2.83 7.97 -19.07
C GLN A 57 1.32 7.95 -18.72
N TYR A 58 0.84 8.98 -18.02
CA TYR A 58 -0.53 9.07 -17.47
C TYR A 58 -1.15 10.45 -17.75
N PRO A 59 -1.40 10.81 -19.02
CA PRO A 59 -1.93 12.13 -19.38
C PRO A 59 -3.35 12.38 -18.84
N GLY A 60 -4.08 11.36 -18.40
CA GLY A 60 -5.39 11.49 -17.77
C GLY A 60 -5.35 11.86 -16.28
N GLY A 61 -4.15 11.97 -15.68
CA GLY A 61 -3.98 12.22 -14.24
C GLY A 61 -4.08 10.95 -13.40
N ILE A 62 -4.60 11.06 -12.18
CA ILE A 62 -4.73 9.94 -11.23
C ILE A 62 -6.19 9.53 -11.04
N ASP A 63 -6.41 8.24 -10.77
CA ASP A 63 -7.69 7.66 -10.40
C ASP A 63 -7.54 6.75 -9.18
N LEU A 64 -8.45 6.90 -8.21
CA LEU A 64 -8.41 6.17 -6.93
C LEU A 64 -9.71 5.40 -6.76
N LEU A 65 -9.62 4.07 -6.71
CA LEU A 65 -10.79 3.20 -6.52
C LEU A 65 -10.84 2.67 -5.08
N TYR A 66 -12.00 2.78 -4.43
CA TYR A 66 -12.23 2.42 -3.04
C TYR A 66 -13.25 1.28 -2.91
N PRO A 67 -12.88 0.01 -3.10
CA PRO A 67 -13.78 -1.11 -2.86
C PRO A 67 -14.12 -1.26 -1.36
N THR A 68 -15.28 -1.84 -1.08
CA THR A 68 -15.66 -2.29 0.27
C THR A 68 -15.35 -3.77 0.42
N ALA A 69 -14.73 -4.14 1.53
CA ALA A 69 -14.43 -5.53 1.87
C ALA A 69 -15.73 -6.34 2.01
N PRO A 70 -15.72 -7.64 1.69
CA PRO A 70 -16.95 -8.42 1.53
C PRO A 70 -17.58 -8.86 2.85
N MET A 71 -16.81 -8.94 3.93
CA MET A 71 -17.32 -9.43 5.21
C MET A 71 -17.94 -8.28 6.00
N LYS A 72 -19.28 -8.23 6.07
CA LYS A 72 -19.98 -7.38 7.02
C LYS A 72 -19.76 -7.92 8.43
N LEU A 73 -19.28 -7.07 9.33
CA LEU A 73 -18.94 -7.42 10.70
C LEU A 73 -20.16 -7.28 11.60
N SER A 74 -20.28 -8.19 12.57
CA SER A 74 -21.24 -8.06 13.68
C SER A 74 -20.56 -7.42 14.89
N TYR A 75 -21.34 -7.03 15.90
CA TYR A 75 -20.78 -6.44 17.13
C TYR A 75 -19.77 -7.34 17.84
N THR A 76 -19.96 -8.67 17.79
CA THR A 76 -19.03 -9.64 18.38
C THR A 76 -17.70 -9.75 17.62
N ASP A 77 -17.67 -9.24 16.38
CA ASP A 77 -16.46 -9.18 15.56
C ASP A 77 -15.66 -7.88 15.78
N ILE A 78 -16.19 -6.92 16.56
CA ILE A 78 -15.53 -5.65 16.85
C ILE A 78 -14.84 -5.70 18.21
N PRO A 79 -13.51 -5.51 18.28
CA PRO A 79 -12.81 -5.44 19.56
C PRO A 79 -13.31 -4.28 20.43
N GLY A 80 -13.66 -4.58 21.69
CA GLY A 80 -13.98 -3.56 22.70
C GLY A 80 -15.40 -3.00 22.69
N HIS A 81 -16.35 -3.62 21.99
CA HIS A 81 -17.77 -3.25 22.05
C HIS A 81 -18.55 -4.17 23.01
N ASP A 82 -19.29 -3.54 23.94
CA ASP A 82 -20.28 -4.22 24.79
C ASP A 82 -21.52 -4.62 23.97
N ILE A 83 -22.16 -5.72 24.39
CA ILE A 83 -23.14 -6.52 23.62
C ILE A 83 -24.52 -5.83 23.48
N ASP A 84 -24.68 -4.61 24.02
CA ASP A 84 -25.96 -3.92 24.10
C ASP A 84 -26.08 -2.76 23.09
N GLY A 85 -26.34 -3.10 21.82
CA GLY A 85 -26.66 -2.13 20.77
C GLY A 85 -27.51 -2.75 19.65
N PRO A 86 -28.44 -2.00 19.02
CA PRO A 86 -29.29 -2.54 17.96
C PRO A 86 -28.46 -3.06 16.77
N SER A 87 -28.78 -4.28 16.32
CA SER A 87 -27.96 -5.13 15.46
C SER A 87 -27.86 -4.71 13.99
N GLU A 88 -28.67 -3.76 13.51
CA GLU A 88 -29.01 -3.72 12.07
C GLU A 88 -28.23 -2.70 11.21
N ASP A 89 -27.53 -1.72 11.80
CA ASP A 89 -26.96 -0.58 11.03
C ASP A 89 -25.44 -0.41 11.10
N LEU A 90 -24.70 -1.44 11.51
CA LEU A 90 -23.24 -1.33 11.59
C LEU A 90 -22.61 -1.43 10.18
N GLU A 91 -22.23 -0.28 9.61
CA GLU A 91 -21.47 -0.17 8.35
C GLU A 91 -19.96 -0.46 8.56
N ALA A 92 -19.66 -1.64 9.09
CA ALA A 92 -18.31 -2.08 9.40
C ALA A 92 -17.97 -3.36 8.63
N TYR A 93 -16.85 -3.33 7.91
CA TYR A 93 -16.44 -4.44 7.05
C TYR A 93 -14.98 -4.84 7.32
N GLY A 94 -14.65 -6.08 7.00
CA GLY A 94 -13.30 -6.64 7.08
C GLY A 94 -12.95 -7.46 5.85
N TRP A 95 -11.67 -7.50 5.51
CA TRP A 95 -11.13 -8.38 4.47
C TRP A 95 -11.02 -9.83 4.94
N TRP A 96 -10.82 -10.00 6.25
CA TRP A 96 -10.80 -11.27 6.97
C TRP A 96 -11.02 -11.00 8.46
N LYS A 97 -11.25 -12.05 9.25
CA LYS A 97 -11.35 -11.98 10.72
C LYS A 97 -10.21 -12.74 11.36
N ARG A 98 -9.60 -12.17 12.40
CA ARG A 98 -8.57 -12.87 13.19
C ARG A 98 -9.23 -13.95 14.04
N ARG A 99 -8.65 -15.15 14.05
CA ARG A 99 -9.03 -16.26 14.93
C ARG A 99 -7.83 -16.68 15.78
N GLY A 100 -7.97 -16.51 17.09
CA GLY A 100 -6.93 -16.82 18.09
C GLY A 100 -6.38 -15.57 18.78
N ASP A 101 -6.16 -15.66 20.09
CA ASP A 101 -5.78 -14.54 20.95
C ASP A 101 -4.26 -14.34 21.05
N GLY A 102 -3.47 -15.33 20.65
CA GLY A 102 -2.00 -15.31 20.62
C GLY A 102 -1.42 -15.69 19.26
N GLU A 103 -0.11 -15.55 19.11
CA GLU A 103 0.64 -16.04 17.95
C GLU A 103 0.99 -17.54 18.13
N PRO A 104 0.87 -18.38 17.08
CA PRO A 104 0.29 -18.08 15.78
C PRO A 104 -1.25 -18.05 15.81
N PHE A 105 -1.85 -17.10 15.09
CA PHE A 105 -3.30 -17.06 14.84
C PHE A 105 -3.61 -17.27 13.34
N THR A 106 -4.88 -17.43 12.99
CA THR A 106 -5.32 -17.56 11.60
C THR A 106 -6.29 -16.45 11.19
N TYR A 107 -6.54 -16.35 9.89
CA TYR A 107 -7.44 -15.40 9.25
C TYR A 107 -8.59 -16.15 8.60
N GLU A 108 -9.75 -16.09 9.24
CA GLU A 108 -10.99 -16.63 8.70
C GLU A 108 -11.55 -15.70 7.62
N GLY A 109 -11.97 -16.26 6.49
CA GLY A 109 -12.57 -15.51 5.39
C GLY A 109 -11.56 -14.77 4.50
N MET A 110 -10.25 -15.02 4.66
CA MET A 110 -9.22 -14.41 3.82
C MET A 110 -9.42 -14.72 2.34
N GLU A 111 -9.83 -15.95 2.02
CA GLU A 111 -10.19 -16.39 0.67
C GLU A 111 -11.30 -15.53 0.07
N VAL A 112 -12.30 -15.14 0.87
CA VAL A 112 -13.41 -14.27 0.44
C VAL A 112 -12.90 -12.85 0.21
N GLY A 113 -12.07 -12.32 1.11
CA GLY A 113 -11.44 -11.00 0.94
C GLY A 113 -10.56 -10.92 -0.32
N LEU A 114 -9.72 -11.94 -0.54
CA LEU A 114 -8.85 -12.05 -1.70
C LEU A 114 -9.66 -12.20 -2.99
N GLU A 115 -10.76 -12.96 -2.99
CA GLU A 115 -11.68 -13.06 -4.12
C GLU A 115 -12.31 -11.72 -4.48
N ALA A 116 -12.77 -10.95 -3.50
CA ALA A 116 -13.33 -9.62 -3.74
C ALA A 116 -12.30 -8.67 -4.35
N ILE A 117 -11.05 -8.70 -3.88
CA ILE A 117 -9.95 -7.91 -4.47
C ILE A 117 -9.65 -8.37 -5.89
N ALA A 118 -9.55 -9.68 -6.12
CA ALA A 118 -9.30 -10.26 -7.44
C ALA A 118 -10.38 -9.87 -8.46
N LYS A 119 -11.64 -9.82 -8.03
CA LYS A 119 -12.75 -9.35 -8.87
C LYS A 119 -12.54 -7.90 -9.30
N VAL A 120 -12.21 -7.01 -8.36
CA VAL A 120 -11.95 -5.59 -8.66
C VAL A 120 -10.74 -5.43 -9.59
N LEU A 121 -9.66 -6.19 -9.37
CA LEU A 121 -8.48 -6.18 -10.25
C LEU A 121 -8.83 -6.56 -11.70
N LYS A 122 -9.74 -7.53 -11.90
CA LYS A 122 -10.21 -7.98 -13.22
C LYS A 122 -11.15 -6.98 -13.90
N GLU A 123 -12.12 -6.45 -13.15
CA GLU A 123 -13.19 -5.61 -13.69
C GLU A 123 -12.73 -4.17 -13.92
N GLU A 124 -11.90 -3.65 -13.02
CA GLU A 124 -11.49 -2.24 -12.99
C GLU A 124 -9.99 -2.05 -13.28
N GLY A 125 -9.25 -3.12 -13.59
CA GLY A 125 -7.84 -3.04 -13.93
C GLY A 125 -7.55 -2.43 -15.32
N PRO A 126 -6.27 -2.25 -15.67
CA PRO A 126 -5.12 -2.51 -14.81
C PRO A 126 -4.88 -1.36 -13.81
N PHE A 127 -4.48 -1.71 -12.59
CA PHE A 127 -3.97 -0.84 -11.55
C PHE A 127 -2.46 -0.73 -11.64
N ASP A 128 -1.93 0.46 -11.39
CA ASP A 128 -0.48 0.68 -11.35
C ASP A 128 0.08 0.47 -9.93
N GLY A 129 -0.74 0.64 -8.91
CA GLY A 129 -0.34 0.35 -7.54
C GLY A 129 -1.52 0.17 -6.59
N THR A 130 -1.19 -0.21 -5.36
CA THR A 130 -2.18 -0.32 -4.27
C THR A 130 -1.74 0.50 -3.06
N LEU A 131 -2.71 1.00 -2.31
CA LEU A 131 -2.49 1.73 -1.07
C LEU A 131 -3.53 1.26 -0.07
N GLY A 132 -3.08 0.85 1.11
CA GLY A 132 -3.98 0.38 2.15
C GLY A 132 -3.70 0.92 3.53
N PHE A 133 -4.73 0.88 4.38
CA PHE A 133 -4.65 1.24 5.80
C PHE A 133 -4.93 0.03 6.69
N SER A 134 -4.13 -0.18 7.75
CA SER A 134 -4.33 -1.25 8.73
C SER A 134 -4.42 -2.64 8.06
N GLN A 135 -5.53 -3.35 8.21
CA GLN A 135 -5.78 -4.61 7.48
C GLN A 135 -5.64 -4.44 5.96
N GLY A 136 -6.09 -3.32 5.39
CA GLY A 136 -5.87 -3.01 3.98
C GLY A 136 -4.41 -2.76 3.63
N GLY A 137 -3.60 -2.26 4.58
CA GLY A 137 -2.15 -2.08 4.40
C GLY A 137 -1.38 -3.41 4.42
N ALA A 138 -1.88 -4.41 5.16
CA ALA A 138 -1.42 -5.79 5.05
C ALA A 138 -1.84 -6.42 3.71
N ALA A 139 -3.12 -6.22 3.33
CA ALA A 139 -3.68 -6.71 2.06
C ALA A 139 -2.93 -6.13 0.85
N ALA A 140 -2.54 -4.86 0.90
CA ALA A 140 -1.72 -4.21 -0.13
C ALA A 140 -0.42 -4.96 -0.42
N GLY A 141 0.30 -5.39 0.64
CA GLY A 141 1.51 -6.20 0.49
C GLY A 141 1.23 -7.61 -0.02
N MET A 142 0.18 -8.26 0.48
CA MET A 142 -0.23 -9.59 0.00
C MET A 142 -0.61 -9.58 -1.48
N VAL A 143 -1.38 -8.58 -1.92
CA VAL A 143 -1.79 -8.41 -3.32
C VAL A 143 -0.58 -8.14 -4.22
N ALA A 144 0.34 -7.27 -3.78
CA ALA A 144 1.58 -7.04 -4.50
C ALA A 144 2.37 -8.34 -4.70
N ALA A 145 2.55 -9.11 -3.63
CA ALA A 145 3.23 -10.40 -3.67
C ALA A 145 2.54 -11.38 -4.64
N LEU A 146 1.22 -11.54 -4.53
CA LEU A 146 0.43 -12.46 -5.37
C LEU A 146 0.54 -12.16 -6.87
N LEU A 147 0.71 -10.90 -7.24
CA LEU A 147 0.78 -10.49 -8.64
C LEU A 147 2.20 -10.56 -9.23
N GLU A 148 3.22 -10.93 -8.45
CA GLU A 148 4.59 -11.10 -8.94
C GLU A 148 4.78 -12.40 -9.72
N ASP A 149 5.62 -12.31 -10.75
CA ASP A 149 6.09 -13.49 -11.49
C ASP A 149 6.82 -14.46 -10.55
N GLY A 150 6.55 -15.76 -10.66
CA GLY A 150 7.19 -16.78 -9.82
C GLY A 150 6.58 -16.95 -8.42
N ARG A 151 5.59 -16.11 -8.04
CA ARG A 151 4.96 -16.21 -6.71
C ARG A 151 4.21 -17.52 -6.53
N ARG A 152 3.48 -17.97 -7.56
CA ARG A 152 2.70 -19.21 -7.52
C ARG A 152 3.55 -20.42 -7.17
N GLU A 153 4.69 -20.57 -7.83
CA GLU A 153 5.65 -21.64 -7.63
C GLU A 153 6.20 -21.64 -6.19
N SER A 154 6.30 -20.46 -5.58
CA SER A 154 6.73 -20.29 -4.20
C SER A 154 5.66 -20.80 -3.21
N PHE A 155 4.39 -20.48 -3.45
CA PHE A 155 3.27 -21.07 -2.69
C PHE A 155 3.21 -22.59 -2.85
N GLU A 156 3.35 -23.11 -4.07
CA GLU A 156 3.33 -24.56 -4.35
C GLU A 156 4.46 -25.30 -3.62
N LYS A 157 5.67 -24.73 -3.58
CA LYS A 157 6.80 -25.28 -2.81
C LYS A 157 6.55 -25.27 -1.29
N LEU A 158 5.95 -24.20 -0.78
CA LEU A 158 5.69 -24.04 0.66
C LEU A 158 4.49 -24.86 1.14
N GLN A 159 3.59 -25.26 0.23
CA GLN A 159 2.45 -26.11 0.58
C GLN A 159 2.86 -27.44 1.19
N ALA A 160 3.97 -28.04 0.73
CA ALA A 160 4.53 -29.26 1.31
C ALA A 160 5.02 -29.09 2.77
N LYS A 161 5.14 -27.84 3.24
CA LYS A 161 5.54 -27.45 4.60
C LYS A 161 4.38 -26.76 5.35
N GLY A 162 3.14 -27.09 5.03
CA GLY A 162 1.95 -26.54 5.70
C GLY A 162 1.51 -25.15 5.23
N GLY A 163 2.17 -24.59 4.21
CA GLY A 163 1.74 -23.35 3.55
C GLY A 163 0.36 -23.49 2.89
N MET A 164 -0.36 -22.38 2.77
CA MET A 164 -1.62 -22.37 2.04
C MET A 164 -1.38 -22.56 0.54
N ARG A 165 -2.41 -23.05 -0.18
CA ARG A 165 -2.39 -23.08 -1.64
C ARG A 165 -2.39 -21.67 -2.20
N TYR A 166 -1.75 -21.46 -3.35
CA TYR A 166 -1.88 -20.21 -4.10
C TYR A 166 -3.36 -19.90 -4.40
N PRO A 167 -3.87 -18.69 -4.11
CA PRO A 167 -5.27 -18.34 -4.33
C PRO A 167 -5.69 -18.48 -5.80
N ASP A 168 -6.61 -19.41 -6.08
CA ASP A 168 -7.06 -19.70 -7.45
C ASP A 168 -7.69 -18.47 -8.13
N GLN A 169 -8.29 -17.56 -7.35
CA GLN A 169 -8.90 -16.32 -7.84
C GLN A 169 -7.88 -15.38 -8.50
N PHE A 170 -6.60 -15.51 -8.16
CA PHE A 170 -5.48 -14.76 -8.75
C PHE A 170 -4.82 -15.48 -9.95
N THR A 171 -5.36 -16.61 -10.37
CA THR A 171 -4.96 -17.32 -11.59
C THR A 171 -5.92 -17.01 -12.74
N ASN A 172 -5.38 -16.72 -13.92
CA ASN A 172 -6.07 -16.81 -15.19
C ASN A 172 -5.62 -18.10 -15.90
N ASP A 173 -6.41 -19.17 -15.79
CA ASP A 173 -6.11 -20.45 -16.42
C ASP A 173 -6.90 -20.58 -17.72
N THR A 174 -6.19 -20.43 -18.84
CA THR A 174 -6.76 -20.59 -20.19
C THR A 174 -6.75 -22.04 -20.67
N GLY A 175 -6.30 -22.98 -19.83
CA GLY A 175 -6.03 -24.38 -20.19
C GLY A 175 -4.68 -24.59 -20.87
N TYR A 176 -4.04 -23.52 -21.36
CA TYR A 176 -2.74 -23.55 -22.05
C TYR A 176 -1.68 -22.68 -21.39
N ILE A 177 -2.11 -21.57 -20.77
CA ILE A 177 -1.25 -20.64 -20.03
C ILE A 177 -1.90 -20.37 -18.68
N LYS A 178 -1.10 -20.47 -17.61
CA LYS A 178 -1.47 -20.09 -16.25
C LYS A 178 -0.77 -18.79 -15.90
N GLU A 179 -1.44 -17.67 -16.12
CA GLU A 179 -0.93 -16.34 -15.80
C GLU A 179 -1.60 -15.80 -14.54
N THR A 180 -1.05 -14.72 -13.98
CA THR A 180 -1.76 -13.92 -12.99
C THR A 180 -2.91 -13.17 -13.66
N ILE A 181 -3.94 -12.86 -12.89
CA ILE A 181 -5.15 -12.15 -13.39
C ILE A 181 -4.90 -10.69 -13.76
N HIS A 182 -3.73 -10.19 -13.42
CA HIS A 182 -3.36 -8.79 -13.49
C HIS A 182 -1.81 -8.71 -13.54
N PRO A 183 -1.22 -7.81 -14.32
CA PRO A 183 0.24 -7.60 -14.33
C PRO A 183 0.80 -7.29 -12.93
N PRO A 184 2.10 -7.51 -12.67
CA PRO A 184 2.71 -7.06 -11.43
C PRO A 184 2.42 -5.57 -11.17
N LEU A 185 2.08 -5.23 -9.93
CA LEU A 185 1.91 -3.83 -9.54
C LEU A 185 3.26 -3.12 -9.64
N LYS A 186 3.24 -1.84 -10.00
CA LYS A 186 4.46 -1.03 -10.01
C LYS A 186 4.90 -0.68 -8.60
N PHE A 187 3.96 -0.49 -7.68
CA PHE A 187 4.24 -0.19 -6.27
C PHE A 187 3.09 -0.61 -5.34
N ALA A 188 3.39 -0.71 -4.05
CA ALA A 188 2.39 -0.79 -3.00
C ALA A 188 2.70 0.15 -1.83
N VAL A 189 1.67 0.56 -1.09
CA VAL A 189 1.80 1.49 0.04
C VAL A 189 1.01 0.97 1.23
N SER A 190 1.65 0.95 2.39
CA SER A 190 1.10 0.43 3.63
C SER A 190 1.07 1.52 4.70
N TYR A 191 -0.12 1.92 5.14
CA TYR A 191 -0.31 2.80 6.30
C TYR A 191 -0.75 1.97 7.51
N SER A 192 0.07 1.91 8.56
CA SER A 192 -0.17 1.06 9.74
C SER A 192 -0.52 -0.40 9.39
N GLY A 193 -0.04 -0.91 8.25
CA GLY A 193 -0.21 -2.30 7.88
C GLY A 193 0.81 -3.21 8.57
N PHE A 194 0.61 -4.52 8.45
CA PHE A 194 1.36 -5.51 9.22
C PHE A 194 1.67 -6.76 8.39
N GLY A 195 2.72 -7.47 8.78
CA GLY A 195 2.95 -8.83 8.32
C GLY A 195 1.88 -9.74 8.90
N ALA A 196 1.50 -10.78 8.15
CA ALA A 196 0.58 -11.80 8.66
C ALA A 196 1.10 -12.45 9.95
N SER A 197 0.23 -13.25 10.57
CA SER A 197 0.62 -14.19 11.62
C SER A 197 1.86 -14.99 11.23
N THR A 198 2.65 -15.39 12.23
CA THR A 198 3.81 -16.29 12.09
C THR A 198 3.45 -17.72 11.70
N HIS A 199 2.15 -18.00 11.49
CA HIS A 199 1.69 -19.28 10.98
C HIS A 199 2.21 -19.55 9.55
N GLU A 200 2.71 -20.77 9.35
CA GLU A 200 3.24 -21.27 8.06
C GLU A 200 2.31 -21.09 6.85
N LEU A 201 0.99 -21.01 7.08
CA LEU A 201 -0.02 -20.74 6.06
C LEU A 201 0.31 -19.49 5.24
N TYR A 202 0.92 -18.48 5.86
CA TYR A 202 1.09 -17.17 5.24
C TYR A 202 2.47 -16.94 4.62
N HIS A 203 3.40 -17.89 4.76
CA HIS A 203 4.78 -17.71 4.27
C HIS A 203 4.85 -17.45 2.77
N GLY A 204 3.94 -18.02 1.97
CA GLY A 204 3.90 -17.81 0.52
C GLY A 204 3.79 -16.33 0.11
N PHE A 205 3.17 -15.48 0.92
CA PHE A 205 3.08 -14.04 0.65
C PHE A 205 4.41 -13.31 0.81
N TYR A 206 5.33 -13.84 1.60
CA TYR A 206 6.53 -13.13 2.05
C TYR A 206 7.84 -13.81 1.66
N GLU A 207 7.76 -15.05 1.18
CA GLU A 207 8.89 -15.85 0.72
C GLU A 207 8.67 -16.34 -0.73
N PRO A 208 9.53 -15.94 -1.69
CA PRO A 208 10.64 -14.99 -1.54
C PRO A 208 10.14 -13.59 -1.17
N LYS A 209 11.08 -12.71 -0.76
CA LYS A 209 10.76 -11.32 -0.43
C LYS A 209 9.93 -10.66 -1.53
N ILE A 210 9.00 -9.80 -1.15
CA ILE A 210 8.20 -8.97 -2.07
C ILE A 210 9.16 -8.09 -2.87
N GLN A 211 9.13 -8.23 -4.20
CA GLN A 211 9.96 -7.50 -5.16
C GLN A 211 9.31 -6.19 -5.62
N THR A 212 7.99 -6.08 -5.51
CA THR A 212 7.25 -4.86 -5.75
C THR A 212 7.71 -3.79 -4.76
N PRO A 213 8.18 -2.61 -5.21
CA PRO A 213 8.56 -1.51 -4.31
C PRO A 213 7.44 -1.15 -3.35
N MET A 214 7.77 -1.05 -2.06
CA MET A 214 6.79 -0.71 -1.01
C MET A 214 7.20 0.50 -0.17
N LEU A 215 6.22 1.35 0.14
CA LEU A 215 6.35 2.43 1.11
C LEU A 215 5.51 2.14 2.35
N HIS A 216 6.11 2.23 3.54
CA HIS A 216 5.47 1.96 4.82
C HIS A 216 5.39 3.23 5.67
N PHE A 217 4.19 3.54 6.16
CA PHE A 217 3.97 4.57 7.17
C PHE A 217 3.66 3.91 8.51
N ILE A 218 4.43 4.27 9.55
CA ILE A 218 4.33 3.69 10.88
C ILE A 218 4.08 4.80 11.90
N GLY A 219 3.03 4.65 12.71
CA GLY A 219 2.72 5.55 13.81
C GLY A 219 3.50 5.18 15.06
N THR A 220 4.27 6.11 15.62
CA THR A 220 5.07 5.84 16.83
C THR A 220 4.22 5.68 18.10
N LEU A 221 2.94 6.07 18.05
CA LEU A 221 1.98 5.91 19.15
C LEU A 221 0.85 4.94 18.79
N ASP A 222 1.05 4.09 17.77
CA ASP A 222 0.05 3.12 17.32
C ASP A 222 -0.09 1.98 18.34
N THR A 223 -1.25 1.93 19.01
CA THR A 223 -1.57 0.91 20.02
C THR A 223 -2.41 -0.24 19.45
N VAL A 224 -2.83 -0.16 18.19
CA VAL A 224 -3.67 -1.17 17.53
C VAL A 224 -2.80 -2.14 16.74
N VAL A 225 -1.82 -1.61 16.02
CA VAL A 225 -0.81 -2.38 15.30
C VAL A 225 0.54 -2.00 15.87
N SER A 226 1.18 -2.93 16.59
CA SER A 226 2.51 -2.71 17.13
C SER A 226 3.52 -2.43 16.02
N GLU A 227 4.56 -1.66 16.36
CA GLU A 227 5.67 -1.41 15.46
C GLU A 227 6.30 -2.71 14.93
N GLU A 228 6.52 -3.69 15.81
CA GLU A 228 7.05 -5.00 15.45
C GLU A 228 6.26 -5.67 14.31
N ARG A 229 4.93 -5.68 14.40
CA ARG A 229 4.06 -6.27 13.37
C ARG A 229 4.14 -5.51 12.06
N SER A 230 4.32 -4.19 12.12
CA SER A 230 4.53 -3.35 10.92
C SER A 230 5.89 -3.64 10.29
N LEU A 231 6.94 -3.73 11.11
CA LEU A 231 8.30 -4.06 10.67
C LEU A 231 8.41 -5.48 10.09
N ASN A 232 7.58 -6.43 10.51
CA ASN A 232 7.52 -7.75 9.88
C ASN A 232 7.14 -7.66 8.38
N LEU A 233 6.23 -6.75 8.02
CA LEU A 233 5.92 -6.49 6.60
C LEU A 233 7.10 -5.81 5.91
N VAL A 234 7.72 -4.80 6.54
CA VAL A 234 8.88 -4.09 5.98
C VAL A 234 10.02 -5.06 5.65
N LYS A 235 10.35 -5.96 6.59
CA LYS A 235 11.43 -6.95 6.45
C LYS A 235 11.17 -7.96 5.34
N ALA A 236 9.90 -8.20 5.00
CA ALA A 236 9.48 -9.05 3.90
C ALA A 236 9.68 -8.40 2.52
N CYS A 237 9.99 -7.11 2.44
CA CYS A 237 10.28 -6.41 1.18
C CYS A 237 11.78 -6.49 0.83
N PHE A 238 12.09 -6.51 -0.47
CA PHE A 238 13.47 -6.59 -0.97
C PHE A 238 14.33 -5.36 -0.60
N ASP A 239 13.71 -4.19 -0.52
CA ASP A 239 14.32 -2.89 -0.23
C ASP A 239 14.05 -2.39 1.21
N ALA A 240 13.84 -3.33 2.14
CA ALA A 240 13.52 -3.11 3.54
C ALA A 240 14.35 -1.98 4.20
N GLU A 241 13.68 -1.07 4.93
CA GLU A 241 14.23 0.02 5.76
C GLU A 241 15.22 0.98 5.08
N GLY A 242 15.45 0.80 3.77
CA GLY A 242 16.44 1.55 3.00
C GLY A 242 15.93 2.85 2.40
N LYS A 243 16.82 3.49 1.66
CA LYS A 243 16.49 4.55 0.70
C LYS A 243 16.90 4.07 -0.69
N VAL A 244 15.96 4.13 -1.63
CA VAL A 244 16.24 3.87 -3.05
C VAL A 244 16.11 5.21 -3.77
N GLY A 245 17.13 5.60 -4.54
CA GLY A 245 17.14 6.92 -5.19
C GLY A 245 17.00 8.11 -4.23
N GLY A 246 17.38 7.94 -2.95
CA GLY A 246 17.21 8.96 -1.91
C GLY A 246 15.81 9.03 -1.29
N VAL A 247 14.85 8.23 -1.76
CA VAL A 247 13.47 8.17 -1.24
C VAL A 247 13.35 7.08 -0.17
N PRO A 248 12.86 7.39 1.04
CA PRO A 248 12.71 6.39 2.11
C PRO A 248 11.64 5.35 1.78
N ARG A 249 11.85 4.11 2.24
CA ARG A 249 10.83 3.04 2.22
C ARG A 249 10.03 2.93 3.51
N VAL A 250 10.49 3.57 4.59
CA VAL A 250 9.79 3.65 5.88
C VAL A 250 9.70 5.09 6.32
N VAL A 251 8.50 5.53 6.71
CA VAL A 251 8.20 6.88 7.17
C VAL A 251 7.46 6.81 8.50
N TYR A 252 8.09 7.31 9.55
CA TYR A 252 7.47 7.42 10.86
C TYR A 252 6.65 8.71 11.00
N HIS A 253 5.54 8.64 11.72
CA HIS A 253 4.77 9.80 12.15
C HIS A 253 4.46 9.71 13.66
N PRO A 254 4.35 10.84 14.38
CA PRO A 254 4.18 10.87 15.84
C PRO A 254 2.75 10.53 16.30
N GLY A 255 1.98 9.85 15.44
CA GLY A 255 0.55 9.62 15.63
C GLY A 255 0.23 8.20 16.06
N GLY A 256 -1.02 7.97 16.47
CA GLY A 256 -1.57 6.63 16.72
C GLY A 256 -2.02 5.92 15.44
N HIS A 257 -3.04 5.07 15.55
CA HIS A 257 -3.55 4.26 14.43
C HIS A 257 -4.39 5.05 13.41
N PHE A 258 -3.74 5.84 12.56
CA PHE A 258 -4.42 6.58 11.49
C PHE A 258 -3.52 6.85 10.28
N LEU A 259 -4.16 7.12 9.14
CA LEU A 259 -3.48 7.57 7.92
C LEU A 259 -3.34 9.10 7.94
N PRO A 260 -2.10 9.66 7.95
CA PRO A 260 -1.88 11.11 8.07
C PRO A 260 -2.14 11.86 6.74
N SER A 261 -3.42 11.94 6.35
CA SER A 261 -3.88 12.37 5.02
C SER A 261 -3.63 13.85 4.66
N SER A 262 -3.37 14.70 5.65
CA SER A 262 -3.16 16.14 5.49
C SER A 262 -1.75 16.61 5.88
N GLY A 263 -0.91 15.73 6.44
CA GLY A 263 0.43 16.10 6.86
C GLY A 263 1.36 16.26 5.66
N LYS A 264 1.77 17.50 5.37
CA LYS A 264 2.52 17.87 4.16
C LYS A 264 3.74 16.98 3.91
N GLN A 265 4.51 16.69 4.95
CA GLN A 265 5.71 15.84 4.86
C GLN A 265 5.40 14.38 4.49
N TYR A 266 4.29 13.83 4.99
CA TYR A 266 3.88 12.45 4.69
C TYR A 266 3.31 12.32 3.29
N VAL A 267 2.52 13.31 2.87
CA VAL A 267 2.03 13.41 1.49
C VAL A 267 3.21 13.59 0.52
N ALA A 268 4.19 14.44 0.86
CA ALA A 268 5.39 14.63 0.05
C ALA A 268 6.22 13.34 -0.07
N ALA A 269 6.37 12.58 1.00
CA ALA A 269 7.05 11.28 0.97
C ALA A 269 6.35 10.28 0.04
N LEU A 270 5.02 10.19 0.11
CA LEU A 270 4.24 9.35 -0.81
C LEU A 270 4.40 9.79 -2.27
N VAL A 271 4.33 11.09 -2.55
CA VAL A 271 4.46 11.62 -3.92
C VAL A 271 5.87 11.35 -4.46
N ALA A 272 6.91 11.57 -3.65
CA ALA A 272 8.29 11.30 -4.02
C ALA A 272 8.49 9.81 -4.35
N PHE A 273 7.93 8.91 -3.54
CA PHE A 273 7.96 7.46 -3.78
C PHE A 273 7.27 7.07 -5.09
N ILE A 274 6.03 7.52 -5.31
CA ILE A 274 5.31 7.20 -6.55
C ILE A 274 6.08 7.71 -7.78
N ARG A 275 6.61 8.93 -7.73
CA ARG A 275 7.40 9.50 -8.84
C ARG A 275 8.69 8.74 -9.11
N GLU A 276 9.42 8.38 -8.05
CA GLU A 276 10.66 7.61 -8.17
C GLU A 276 10.42 6.25 -8.81
N VAL A 277 9.43 5.48 -8.32
CA VAL A 277 9.12 4.16 -8.88
C VAL A 277 8.59 4.24 -10.32
N LEU A 278 7.90 5.31 -10.70
CA LEU A 278 7.43 5.52 -12.06
C LEU A 278 8.51 6.08 -13.01
N GLY A 279 9.74 6.28 -12.53
CA GLY A 279 10.87 6.80 -13.33
C GLY A 279 10.75 8.28 -13.67
N ASP A 280 9.99 9.04 -12.87
CA ASP A 280 9.77 10.48 -13.03
C ASP A 280 10.41 11.24 -11.87
N ALA A 281 11.68 10.95 -11.59
CA ALA A 281 12.47 11.74 -10.66
C ALA A 281 12.41 13.20 -11.10
N THR A 282 11.86 14.06 -10.24
CA THR A 282 11.57 15.46 -10.55
C THR A 282 12.83 16.15 -11.06
N ASP A 283 12.75 16.76 -12.23
CA ASP A 283 13.60 17.87 -12.64
C ASP A 283 13.75 18.84 -11.45
N ASP A 284 14.97 19.29 -11.16
CA ASP A 284 15.46 19.97 -9.92
C ASP A 284 14.79 21.33 -9.58
N SER A 285 13.59 21.58 -10.09
CA SER A 285 12.86 22.86 -10.05
C SER A 285 11.99 23.10 -8.81
N VAL A 286 11.96 22.20 -7.82
CA VAL A 286 11.35 22.49 -6.51
C VAL A 286 12.41 23.02 -5.55
N PRO A 287 12.30 24.25 -5.04
CA PRO A 287 13.29 24.81 -4.12
C PRO A 287 13.35 23.95 -2.85
N ARG A 288 14.55 23.44 -2.54
CA ARG A 288 14.84 22.85 -1.23
C ARG A 288 14.68 23.95 -0.18
N THR A 289 13.54 23.98 0.49
CA THR A 289 13.30 24.94 1.57
C THR A 289 14.20 24.60 2.75
N GLY A 290 15.24 25.42 2.94
CA GLY A 290 15.81 25.79 4.23
C GLY A 290 16.37 24.67 5.10
N VAL A 291 17.53 24.12 4.75
CA VAL A 291 18.50 23.72 5.78
C VAL A 291 19.29 24.97 6.12
N ALA A 292 19.03 25.54 7.30
CA ALA A 292 19.89 26.57 7.85
C ALA A 292 21.30 25.97 7.98
N THR A 293 22.26 26.58 7.30
CA THR A 293 23.67 26.36 7.54
C THR A 293 23.96 26.72 9.00
N PRO A 294 24.62 25.85 9.78
CA PRO A 294 25.05 26.24 11.11
C PRO A 294 26.11 27.33 10.95
N LYS A 295 25.81 28.53 11.47
CA LYS A 295 26.81 29.58 11.67
C LYS A 295 27.90 28.99 12.55
N LYS A 296 29.15 29.10 12.08
CA LYS A 296 30.36 28.84 12.84
C LYS A 296 30.30 29.72 14.10
N GLU A 297 30.23 29.13 15.28
CA GLU A 297 30.46 29.84 16.53
C GLU A 297 31.95 30.21 16.59
N GLU A 298 32.26 31.50 16.62
CA GLU A 298 33.58 32.01 17.00
C GLU A 298 33.77 31.82 18.51
N ARG A 299 34.96 31.37 18.90
CA ARG A 299 35.33 31.14 20.31
C ARG A 299 35.36 32.45 21.08
N VAL A 300 34.86 32.41 22.31
CA VAL A 300 34.77 33.53 23.26
C VAL A 300 36.13 33.94 23.85
N GLU A 301 37.24 33.42 23.32
CA GLU A 301 38.59 33.68 23.84
C GLU A 301 39.34 34.81 23.11
N ASP A 302 38.78 35.39 22.03
CA ASP A 302 39.43 36.42 21.20
C ASP A 302 38.65 37.77 21.15
N MET A 303 37.86 38.11 22.16
CA MET A 303 37.22 39.44 22.24
C MET A 303 37.93 40.36 23.25
N ASP A 304 38.81 41.22 22.73
CA ASP A 304 39.34 42.40 23.42
C ASP A 304 38.19 43.31 23.87
N VAL A 305 38.10 43.54 25.18
CA VAL A 305 37.16 44.49 25.81
C VAL A 305 37.82 45.85 25.99
N PRO A 306 37.28 46.93 25.40
CA PRO A 306 37.58 48.29 25.82
C PRO A 306 36.48 48.81 26.77
N PHE A 307 36.91 49.00 28.04
CA PHE A 307 36.35 49.80 29.13
C PHE A 307 34.87 49.64 29.54
#